data_AF-A0A848SLD4-F1
#
_entry.id   AF-A0A848SLD4-F1
#
_cell.length_a   1.000
_cell.length_b   1.000
_cell.length_c   1.000
_cell.angle_alpha   90.00
_cell.angle_beta   90.00
_cell.angle_gamma   90.00
#
_symmetry.space_group_name_H-M   'P 1'
#
loop_
_entity.id
_entity.type
_entity.pdbx_description
1 polymer ?
#
loop_
_entity_poly.entity_id
_entity_poly.type
_entity_poly.pdbx_seq_one_letter_code
_entity_poly.pdbx_strand_id
1 'polypeptide(L)'
;MAIPLSIAWIPPDPTWGIFGLTERIVDNSGSVTQFTSNRTFLWADAWQGFLERPLVGHGEGQFRWLSEYSNGRANHPHSVVFQLLFQWGLLGTLALAVLHFIGLPKALRGLQQRPHTALPALGGLVGLGVMAAIDGPLFYVLPTAIYLVLLAALFAETSPREVA
;
A
#
# COMPACT_ATOMS: atom_id res chain seq x y z
N MET A 1 -7.83 -19.09 -14.64
CA MET A 1 -9.13 -18.94 -15.35
C MET A 1 -9.19 -17.74 -16.29
N ALA A 2 -8.44 -16.64 -16.06
CA ALA A 2 -8.51 -15.45 -16.91
C ALA A 2 -7.88 -15.60 -18.33
N ILE A 3 -6.81 -16.41 -18.48
CA ILE A 3 -6.08 -16.52 -19.75
C ILE A 3 -6.90 -17.19 -20.86
N PRO A 4 -7.54 -18.37 -20.66
CA PRO A 4 -8.36 -18.98 -21.71
C PRO A 4 -9.56 -18.12 -22.11
N LEU A 5 -10.17 -17.44 -21.13
CA LEU A 5 -11.30 -16.54 -21.37
C LEU A 5 -10.91 -15.33 -22.23
N SER A 6 -9.70 -14.79 -22.01
CA SER A 6 -9.17 -13.65 -22.79
C SER A 6 -8.88 -13.97 -24.26
N ILE A 7 -8.76 -15.27 -24.60
CA ILE A 7 -8.52 -15.76 -25.96
C ILE A 7 -9.84 -16.19 -26.63
N ALA A 8 -10.71 -16.85 -25.87
CA ALA A 8 -11.95 -17.44 -26.39
C ALA A 8 -13.05 -16.40 -26.67
N TRP A 9 -13.03 -15.25 -25.99
CA TRP A 9 -13.99 -14.18 -26.22
C TRP A 9 -13.29 -12.82 -26.20
N ILE A 10 -13.39 -12.09 -27.31
CA ILE A 10 -12.84 -10.74 -27.47
C ILE A 10 -14.04 -9.79 -27.63
N PRO A 11 -14.45 -9.09 -26.56
CA PRO A 11 -15.32 -7.93 -26.67
C PRO A 11 -14.69 -6.91 -27.64
N PRO A 12 -15.49 -6.12 -28.36
CA PRO A 12 -15.00 -5.04 -29.22
C PRO A 12 -14.55 -3.84 -28.39
N ASP A 13 -13.67 -4.08 -27.41
CA ASP A 13 -13.08 -3.07 -26.56
C ASP A 13 -11.54 -3.12 -26.73
N PRO A 14 -10.90 -2.01 -27.13
CA PRO A 14 -9.44 -1.94 -27.32
C PRO A 14 -8.63 -2.08 -26.02
N THR A 15 -9.28 -2.24 -24.87
CA THR A 15 -8.66 -2.57 -23.57
C THR A 15 -8.57 -4.08 -23.32
N TRP A 16 -9.22 -4.91 -24.14
CA TRP A 16 -9.36 -6.34 -23.88
C TRP A 16 -8.29 -7.20 -24.56
N GLY A 17 -7.90 -8.27 -23.88
CA GLY A 17 -7.03 -9.31 -24.42
C GLY A 17 -5.54 -9.02 -24.26
N ILE A 18 -4.73 -10.09 -24.32
CA ILE A 18 -3.28 -10.00 -24.13
C ILE A 18 -2.61 -9.15 -25.21
N PHE A 19 -3.18 -9.11 -26.43
CA PHE A 19 -2.68 -8.34 -27.55
C PHE A 19 -2.92 -6.82 -27.41
N GLY A 20 -4.11 -6.41 -26.95
CA GLY A 20 -4.40 -5.01 -26.64
C GLY A 20 -3.54 -4.48 -25.48
N LEU A 21 -3.16 -5.36 -24.54
CA LEU A 21 -2.21 -5.03 -23.48
C LEU A 21 -0.79 -4.80 -24.05
N THR A 22 -0.31 -5.66 -24.97
CA THR A 22 1.02 -5.50 -25.57
C THR A 22 1.13 -4.27 -26.46
N GLU A 23 0.10 -3.96 -27.26
CA GLU A 23 0.06 -2.75 -28.09
C GLU A 23 0.16 -1.49 -27.21
N ARG A 24 -0.57 -1.45 -26.09
CA ARG A 24 -0.49 -0.35 -25.12
C ARG A 24 0.86 -0.25 -24.44
N ILE A 25 1.52 -1.35 -24.12
CA ILE A 25 2.86 -1.30 -23.51
C ILE A 25 3.87 -0.71 -24.51
N VAL A 26 3.75 -1.07 -25.79
CA VAL A 26 4.61 -0.54 -26.86
C VAL A 26 4.28 0.92 -27.15
N ASP A 27 3.02 1.30 -27.29
CA ASP A 27 2.57 2.65 -27.61
C ASP A 27 2.77 3.64 -26.44
N ASN A 28 2.60 3.19 -25.19
CA ASN A 28 2.77 4.04 -24.01
C ASN A 28 4.22 4.09 -23.50
N SER A 29 5.18 3.43 -24.18
CA SER A 29 6.60 3.43 -23.80
C SER A 29 7.27 4.81 -23.88
N GLY A 30 6.62 5.80 -24.50
CA GLY A 30 7.12 7.18 -24.66
C GLY A 30 6.87 8.13 -23.48
N SER A 31 6.01 7.80 -22.50
CA SER A 31 5.77 8.68 -21.34
C SER A 31 5.70 7.92 -20.00
N VAL A 32 6.55 8.33 -19.04
CA VAL A 32 6.59 7.79 -17.66
C VAL A 32 5.21 7.90 -16.98
N THR A 33 4.44 8.91 -17.35
CA THR A 33 3.09 9.19 -16.83
C THR A 33 2.08 8.09 -17.19
N GLN A 34 2.04 7.65 -18.44
CA GLN A 34 1.13 6.56 -18.84
C GLN A 34 1.63 5.20 -18.34
N PHE A 35 2.95 5.01 -18.28
CA PHE A 35 3.54 3.80 -17.69
C PHE A 35 3.19 3.63 -16.20
N THR A 36 3.13 4.73 -15.45
CA THR A 36 2.75 4.73 -14.02
C THR A 36 1.24 4.81 -13.77
N SER A 37 0.40 4.66 -14.80
CA SER A 37 -1.05 4.81 -14.70
C SER A 37 -1.46 6.13 -14.05
N ASN A 38 -0.79 7.24 -14.40
CA ASN A 38 -1.01 8.60 -13.88
C ASN A 38 -0.73 8.80 -12.38
N ARG A 39 -0.10 7.85 -11.68
CA ARG A 39 0.17 7.95 -10.23
C ARG A 39 1.12 9.07 -9.86
N THR A 40 2.05 9.43 -10.74
CA THR A 40 2.98 10.53 -10.51
C THR A 40 2.26 11.86 -10.25
N PHE A 41 1.14 12.11 -10.92
CA PHE A 41 0.32 13.29 -10.66
C PHE A 41 -0.43 13.20 -9.33
N LEU A 42 -0.97 12.02 -8.98
CA LEU A 42 -1.61 11.81 -7.68
C LEU A 42 -0.62 12.00 -6.51
N TRP A 43 0.64 11.57 -6.70
CA TRP A 43 1.71 11.77 -5.73
C TRP A 43 2.12 13.23 -5.62
N ALA A 44 2.19 13.94 -6.75
CA ALA A 44 2.45 15.38 -6.76
C ALA A 44 1.36 16.15 -6.01
N ASP A 45 0.08 15.86 -6.26
CA ASP A 45 -1.05 16.44 -5.52
C ASP A 45 -0.98 16.13 -4.03
N ALA A 46 -0.76 14.86 -3.67
CA ALA A 46 -0.65 14.46 -2.26
C ALA A 46 0.52 15.16 -1.57
N TRP A 47 1.63 15.35 -2.27
CA TRP A 47 2.79 16.07 -1.78
C TRP A 47 2.50 17.56 -1.58
N GLN A 48 1.86 18.23 -2.55
CA GLN A 48 1.45 19.63 -2.38
C GLN A 48 0.49 19.78 -1.20
N GLY A 49 -0.52 18.91 -1.10
CA GLY A 49 -1.43 18.90 0.03
C GLY A 49 -0.72 18.67 1.37
N PHE A 50 0.30 17.81 1.42
CA PHE A 50 1.14 17.67 2.61
C PHE A 50 1.87 18.97 2.97
N LEU A 51 2.46 19.66 1.99
CA LEU A 51 3.18 20.92 2.22
C LEU A 51 2.27 22.04 2.75
N GLU A 52 0.98 22.01 2.46
CA GLU A 52 0.00 22.96 3.02
C GLU A 52 -0.25 22.74 4.53
N ARG A 53 -0.24 21.49 5.00
CA ARG A 53 -0.53 21.11 6.40
C ARG A 53 0.45 20.06 6.91
N PRO A 54 1.75 20.35 7.03
CA PRO A 54 2.79 19.33 7.20
C PRO A 54 2.77 18.64 8.56
N LEU A 55 2.19 19.26 9.60
CA LEU A 55 2.20 18.69 10.95
C LEU A 55 1.10 17.65 11.16
N VAL A 56 -0.14 18.01 10.83
CA VAL A 56 -1.35 17.22 11.15
C VAL A 56 -2.09 16.69 9.93
N GLY A 57 -1.75 17.15 8.73
CA GLY A 57 -2.42 16.76 7.48
C GLY A 57 -3.83 17.31 7.33
N HIS A 58 -4.58 16.71 6.42
CA HIS A 58 -5.96 17.10 6.07
C HIS A 58 -7.03 16.20 6.68
N GLY A 59 -6.67 15.03 7.21
CA GLY A 59 -7.59 14.04 7.76
C GLY A 59 -7.93 12.89 6.81
N GLU A 60 -8.50 11.82 7.38
CA GLU A 60 -8.84 10.59 6.67
C GLU A 60 -9.89 10.84 5.58
N GLY A 61 -9.73 10.20 4.42
CA GLY A 61 -10.67 10.28 3.30
C GLY A 61 -10.75 11.63 2.56
N GLN A 62 -9.96 12.64 2.95
CA GLN A 62 -10.04 13.98 2.31
C GLN A 62 -9.39 14.07 0.92
N PHE A 63 -8.49 13.13 0.58
CA PHE A 63 -7.75 13.19 -0.68
C PHE A 63 -8.65 13.26 -1.92
N ARG A 64 -9.77 12.52 -1.91
CA ARG A 64 -10.76 12.54 -2.99
C ARG A 64 -11.28 13.95 -3.31
N TRP A 65 -11.45 14.77 -2.28
CA TRP A 65 -12.10 16.08 -2.37
C TRP A 65 -11.11 17.21 -2.59
N LEU A 66 -9.88 17.04 -2.13
CA LEU A 66 -8.84 18.07 -2.15
C LEU A 66 -7.82 17.88 -3.27
N SER A 67 -7.74 16.69 -3.90
CA SER A 67 -6.88 16.48 -5.07
C SER A 67 -7.50 17.12 -6.31
N GLU A 68 -6.86 18.20 -6.78
CA GLU A 68 -7.22 18.90 -8.02
C GLU A 68 -7.08 17.99 -9.24
N TYR A 69 -6.00 17.21 -9.33
CA TYR A 69 -5.74 16.29 -10.43
C TYR A 69 -6.79 15.19 -10.49
N SER A 70 -7.13 14.58 -9.34
CA SER A 70 -8.07 13.47 -9.34
C SER A 70 -9.50 13.93 -9.63
N ASN A 71 -9.86 15.17 -9.25
CA ASN A 71 -11.19 15.74 -9.40
C ASN A 71 -12.30 14.74 -8.98
N GLY A 72 -12.13 14.12 -7.81
CA GLY A 72 -13.08 13.14 -7.26
C GLY A 72 -13.02 11.72 -7.85
N ARG A 73 -12.10 11.43 -8.78
CA ARG A 73 -11.96 10.12 -9.44
C ARG A 73 -11.06 9.15 -8.69
N ALA A 74 -10.10 9.64 -7.90
CA ALA A 74 -9.24 8.81 -7.06
C ALA A 74 -9.57 9.03 -5.59
N ASN A 75 -9.69 7.95 -4.81
CA ASN A 75 -9.99 8.06 -3.39
C ASN A 75 -8.73 8.27 -2.53
N HIS A 76 -7.57 7.88 -3.04
CA HIS A 76 -6.29 7.92 -2.33
C HIS A 76 -5.12 8.04 -3.33
N PRO A 77 -3.91 8.42 -2.88
CA PRO A 77 -2.74 8.63 -3.75
C PRO A 77 -2.13 7.36 -4.35
N HIS A 78 -2.67 6.17 -4.07
CA HIS A 78 -2.05 4.88 -4.40
C HIS A 78 -0.65 4.66 -3.83
N SER A 79 -0.24 5.38 -2.78
CA SER A 79 1.01 5.10 -2.06
C SER A 79 0.80 5.39 -0.59
N VAL A 80 1.10 4.42 0.27
CA VAL A 80 0.93 4.59 1.72
C VAL A 80 1.76 5.75 2.25
N VAL A 81 2.94 6.01 1.69
CA VAL A 81 3.79 7.12 2.15
C VAL A 81 3.12 8.47 1.89
N PHE A 82 2.71 8.71 0.65
CA PHE A 82 2.00 9.94 0.30
C PHE A 82 0.65 10.05 0.99
N GLN A 83 -0.05 8.93 1.18
CA GLN A 83 -1.31 8.87 1.90
C GLN A 83 -1.14 9.30 3.36
N LEU A 84 -0.19 8.71 4.10
CA LEU A 84 0.04 9.03 5.51
C LEU A 84 0.46 10.49 5.70
N LEU A 85 1.36 10.99 4.85
CA LEU A 85 1.81 12.37 4.88
C LEU A 85 0.65 13.35 4.61
N PHE A 86 -0.15 13.10 3.58
CA PHE A 86 -1.31 13.93 3.27
C PHE A 86 -2.37 13.90 4.38
N GLN A 87 -2.70 12.71 4.89
CA GLN A 87 -3.80 12.51 5.82
C GLN A 87 -3.46 12.98 7.24
N TRP A 88 -2.27 12.63 7.75
CA TRP A 88 -1.93 12.84 9.16
C TRP A 88 -0.64 13.65 9.38
N GLY A 89 -0.03 14.16 8.31
CA GLY A 89 1.20 14.93 8.37
C GLY A 89 2.36 14.13 8.97
N LEU A 90 3.38 14.86 9.42
CA LEU A 90 4.54 14.30 10.08
C LEU A 90 4.18 13.65 11.41
N LEU A 91 3.24 14.20 12.18
CA LEU A 91 2.93 13.66 13.51
C LEU A 91 2.35 12.25 13.44
N GLY A 92 1.33 12.03 12.60
CA GLY A 92 0.76 10.69 12.44
C GLY A 92 1.71 9.73 11.75
N THR A 93 2.42 10.20 10.72
CA THR A 93 3.40 9.36 10.00
C THR A 93 4.53 8.90 10.92
N LEU A 94 5.09 9.80 11.73
CA LEU A 94 6.14 9.47 12.69
C LEU A 94 5.62 8.61 13.84
N ALA A 95 4.40 8.85 14.34
CA ALA A 95 3.81 8.00 15.37
C ALA A 95 3.71 6.54 14.91
N LEU A 96 3.27 6.32 13.66
CA LEU A 96 3.24 4.99 13.06
C LEU A 96 4.64 4.42 12.84
N ALA A 97 5.59 5.23 12.36
CA ALA A 97 6.97 4.77 12.22
C ALA A 97 7.55 4.30 13.57
N VAL A 98 7.36 5.10 14.62
CA VAL A 98 7.78 4.78 16.00
C VAL A 98 7.15 3.48 16.49
N LEU A 99 5.85 3.26 16.24
CA LEU A 99 5.18 2.00 16.59
C LEU A 99 5.88 0.79 15.97
N HIS A 100 6.28 0.88 14.69
CA HIS A 100 7.01 -0.18 14.01
C HIS A 100 8.42 -0.37 14.58
N PHE A 101 9.13 0.73 14.88
CA PHE A 101 10.47 0.67 15.47
C PHE A 101 10.48 0.05 16.87
N ILE A 102 9.51 0.39 17.72
CA ILE A 102 9.36 -0.20 19.07
C ILE A 102 9.08 -1.71 18.98
N GLY A 103 8.41 -2.15 17.92
CA GLY A 103 8.14 -3.56 17.66
C GLY A 103 9.35 -4.36 17.16
N LEU A 104 10.40 -3.71 16.67
CA LEU A 104 11.55 -4.38 16.04
C LEU A 104 12.26 -5.37 16.98
N PRO A 105 12.56 -5.05 18.26
CA PRO A 105 13.16 -6.02 19.18
C PRO A 105 12.25 -7.23 19.44
N LYS A 106 10.92 -7.02 19.46
CA LYS A 106 9.94 -8.11 19.62
C LYS A 106 9.91 -9.01 18.39
N ALA A 107 9.95 -8.42 17.20
CA ALA A 107 10.08 -9.15 15.95
C ALA A 107 11.34 -10.01 15.91
N LEU A 108 12.50 -9.44 16.28
CA LEU A 108 13.78 -10.16 16.30
C LEU A 108 13.75 -11.33 17.28
N ARG A 109 13.17 -11.16 18.48
CA ARG A 109 12.95 -12.25 19.44
C ARG A 109 11.98 -13.30 18.90
N GLY A 110 10.90 -12.87 18.25
CA GLY A 110 9.93 -13.75 17.61
C GLY A 110 10.56 -14.63 16.52
N LEU A 111 11.47 -14.07 15.71
CA LEU A 111 12.23 -14.82 14.70
C LEU A 111 13.12 -15.90 15.31
N GLN A 112 13.72 -15.63 16.48
CA GLN A 112 14.56 -16.59 17.18
C GLN A 112 13.76 -17.69 17.89
N GLN A 113 12.62 -17.34 18.50
CA GLN A 113 11.85 -18.24 19.36
C GLN A 113 10.73 -19.00 18.62
N ARG A 114 10.16 -18.40 17.57
CA ARG A 114 8.99 -18.88 16.83
C ARG A 114 9.16 -18.70 15.31
N PRO A 115 10.24 -19.22 14.70
CA PRO A 115 10.54 -18.97 13.29
C PRO A 115 9.40 -19.41 12.35
N HIS A 116 8.71 -20.51 12.64
CA HIS A 116 7.60 -21.02 11.82
C HIS A 116 6.39 -20.08 11.74
N THR A 117 6.22 -19.17 12.71
CA THR A 117 5.14 -18.16 12.70
C THR A 117 5.68 -16.79 12.32
N ALA A 118 6.84 -16.42 12.85
CA ALA A 118 7.42 -15.09 12.67
C ALA A 118 7.96 -14.86 11.26
N LEU A 119 8.54 -15.88 10.60
CA LEU A 119 9.05 -15.73 9.23
C LEU A 119 7.94 -15.48 8.20
N PRO A 120 6.84 -16.27 8.16
CA PRO A 120 5.71 -15.96 7.27
C PRO A 120 5.08 -14.61 7.59
N ALA A 121 4.94 -14.25 8.87
CA ALA A 121 4.40 -12.96 9.28
C ALA A 121 5.24 -11.79 8.76
N LEU A 122 6.58 -11.87 8.94
CA LEU A 122 7.51 -10.88 8.42
C LEU A 122 7.47 -10.80 6.89
N GLY A 123 7.48 -11.94 6.20
CA GLY A 123 7.38 -12.00 4.74
C GLY A 123 6.10 -11.35 4.23
N GLY A 124 4.97 -11.61 4.88
CA GLY A 124 3.69 -10.96 4.58
C GLY A 124 3.72 -9.45 4.82
N LEU A 125 4.29 -8.99 5.94
CA LEU A 125 4.42 -7.55 6.25
C LEU A 125 5.30 -6.82 5.25
N VAL A 126 6.44 -7.40 4.89
CA VAL A 126 7.36 -6.83 3.90
C VAL A 126 6.69 -6.82 2.53
N GLY A 127 6.08 -7.93 2.10
CA GLY A 127 5.40 -8.01 0.81
C GLY A 127 4.24 -7.02 0.70
N LEU A 128 3.35 -7.00 1.69
CA LEU A 128 2.25 -6.02 1.74
C LEU A 128 2.76 -4.60 1.89
N GLY A 129 3.84 -4.36 2.64
CA GLY A 129 4.43 -3.03 2.81
C GLY A 129 5.03 -2.48 1.52
N VAL A 130 5.74 -3.31 0.75
CA VAL A 130 6.25 -2.95 -0.58
C VAL A 130 5.08 -2.66 -1.53
N MET A 131 4.04 -3.50 -1.51
CA MET A 131 2.84 -3.25 -2.31
C MET A 131 2.11 -1.97 -1.86
N ALA A 132 2.03 -1.71 -0.55
CA ALA A 132 1.48 -0.50 0.04
C ALA A 132 2.20 0.76 -0.42
N ALA A 133 3.52 0.70 -0.58
CA ALA A 133 4.31 1.83 -1.08
C ALA A 133 3.99 2.19 -2.54
N ILE A 134 3.58 1.20 -3.36
CA ILE A 134 3.39 1.37 -4.81
C ILE A 134 1.92 1.54 -5.20
N ASP A 135 1.01 0.73 -4.64
CA ASP A 135 -0.41 0.65 -5.00
C ASP A 135 -1.36 1.21 -3.92
N GLY A 136 -0.85 1.43 -2.70
CA GLY A 136 -1.65 1.84 -1.55
C GLY A 136 -2.75 0.88 -1.06
N PRO A 137 -2.62 -0.47 -1.11
CA PRO A 137 -3.64 -1.40 -0.60
C PRO A 137 -4.10 -1.14 0.84
N LEU A 138 -3.26 -0.54 1.69
CA LEU A 138 -3.58 -0.23 3.09
C LEU A 138 -4.63 0.88 3.27
N PHE A 139 -5.12 1.47 2.18
CA PHE A 139 -6.35 2.26 2.21
C PHE A 139 -7.59 1.39 2.47
N TYR A 140 -7.57 0.12 2.04
CA TYR A 140 -8.72 -0.77 2.15
C TYR A 140 -8.70 -1.56 3.46
N VAL A 141 -9.90 -1.82 3.98
CA VAL A 141 -10.09 -2.50 5.27
C VAL A 141 -9.43 -3.88 5.32
N LEU A 142 -9.58 -4.70 4.27
CA LEU A 142 -9.09 -6.06 4.28
C LEU A 142 -7.55 -6.14 4.30
N PRO A 143 -6.80 -5.51 3.38
CA PRO A 143 -5.33 -5.46 3.46
C PRO A 143 -4.82 -4.90 4.78
N THR A 144 -5.49 -3.88 5.31
CA THR A 144 -5.14 -3.28 6.61
C THR A 144 -5.37 -4.26 7.77
N ALA A 145 -6.49 -4.98 7.78
CA ALA A 145 -6.74 -6.02 8.79
C ALA A 145 -5.69 -7.14 8.71
N ILE A 146 -5.33 -7.59 7.51
CA ILE A 146 -4.27 -8.59 7.31
C ILE A 146 -2.93 -8.05 7.85
N TYR A 147 -2.59 -6.82 7.52
CA TYR A 147 -1.36 -6.17 8.01
C TYR A 147 -1.30 -6.14 9.54
N LEU A 148 -2.41 -5.77 10.20
CA LEU A 148 -2.50 -5.75 11.66
C LEU A 148 -2.39 -7.16 12.28
N VAL A 149 -3.00 -8.17 11.67
CA VAL A 149 -2.87 -9.56 12.13
C VAL A 149 -1.44 -10.06 12.02
N LEU A 150 -0.74 -9.72 10.94
CA LEU A 150 0.67 -10.10 10.76
C LEU A 150 1.57 -9.36 11.76
N LEU A 151 1.31 -8.08 12.04
CA LEU A 151 1.99 -7.34 13.10
C LEU A 151 1.77 -7.99 14.47
N ALA A 152 0.52 -8.34 14.79
CA ALA A 152 0.17 -9.00 16.04
C ALA A 152 0.86 -10.37 16.18
N ALA A 153 0.89 -11.18 15.12
CA ALA A 153 1.58 -12.46 15.11
C ALA A 153 3.10 -12.30 15.32
N LEU A 154 3.69 -11.27 14.72
CA LEU A 154 5.11 -10.96 14.85
C LEU A 154 5.48 -10.43 16.25
N PHE A 155 4.59 -9.65 16.87
CA PHE A 155 4.83 -9.02 18.18
C PHE A 155 4.27 -9.79 19.37
N ALA A 156 3.49 -10.86 19.14
CA ALA A 156 2.98 -11.71 20.20
C ALA A 156 4.13 -12.19 21.11
N GLU A 157 3.90 -12.24 22.41
CA GLU A 157 4.85 -12.78 23.38
C GLU A 157 4.57 -14.27 23.59
N THR A 158 5.60 -15.07 23.87
CA THR A 158 5.39 -16.44 24.34
C THR A 158 5.02 -16.40 25.81
N SER A 159 3.84 -16.91 26.16
CA SER A 159 3.54 -17.20 27.56
C SER A 159 4.62 -18.12 28.13
N PRO A 160 5.06 -17.91 29.39
CA PRO A 160 5.90 -18.88 30.08
C PRO A 160 5.23 -20.24 30.01
N ARG A 161 5.95 -21.28 29.57
CA ARG A 161 5.45 -22.64 29.77
C ARG A 161 5.33 -22.84 31.27
N GLU A 162 4.11 -23.05 31.78
CA GLU A 162 3.95 -23.59 33.12
C GLU A 162 4.71 -24.91 33.15
N VAL A 163 5.77 -24.95 33.96
CA VAL A 163 6.53 -26.16 34.21
C VAL A 163 5.63 -27.01 35.12
N ALA A 164 4.97 -28.00 34.52
CA ALA A 164 4.28 -29.06 35.24
C ALA A 164 5.27 -30.16 35.66
#